data_AF-A0AAE3A6S4-F1
#
_entry.id   AF-A0AAE3A6S4-F1
#
_cell.length_a   1.000
_cell.length_b   1.000
_cell.length_c   1.000
_cell.angle_alpha   90.00
_cell.angle_beta   90.00
_cell.angle_gamma   90.00
#
_symmetry.space_group_name_H-M   'P 1'
#
loop_
_entity.id
_entity.type
_entity.pdbx_description
1 polymer ?
#
loop_
_entity_poly.entity_id
_entity_poly.type
_entity_poly.pdbx_seq_one_letter_code
_entity_poly.pdbx_strand_id
1 'polypeptide(L)' 'MSADNFPYVEGQPAEIYFDGKWHRGKIIAGYRFRDGIVTVQTEDGQKIWCGESRKELYRAL' A
#
# COMPACT_ATOMS: atom_id res chain seq x y z
N MET A 1 21.39 -12.45 -8.31
CA MET A 1 20.94 -11.39 -7.39
C MET A 1 19.62 -10.89 -7.95
N SER A 2 18.51 -11.43 -7.44
CA SER A 2 17.19 -11.02 -7.92
C SER A 2 16.98 -9.59 -7.47
N ALA A 3 17.06 -8.65 -8.42
CA ALA A 3 16.67 -7.28 -8.18
C ALA A 3 15.22 -7.33 -7.67
N ASP A 4 15.08 -7.04 -6.38
CA ASP A 4 13.82 -6.91 -5.69
C ASP A 4 13.04 -5.81 -6.41
N ASN A 5 12.20 -6.23 -7.35
CA ASN A 5 11.48 -5.35 -8.26
C ASN A 5 10.28 -4.84 -7.47
N PHE A 6 10.57 -4.02 -6.46
CA PHE A 6 9.61 -3.53 -5.51
C PHE A 6 8.58 -2.68 -6.28
N PRO A 7 7.35 -3.16 -6.51
CA PRO A 7 6.46 -2.57 -7.51
C PRO A 7 5.75 -1.31 -6.99
N TYR A 8 6.10 -0.84 -5.80
CA TYR A 8 5.42 0.24 -5.10
C TYR A 8 6.32 1.46 -4.97
N VAL A 9 5.79 2.62 -5.36
CA VAL A 9 6.50 3.90 -5.33
C VAL A 9 5.96 4.75 -4.17
N GLU A 10 6.83 5.27 -3.30
CA GLU A 10 6.40 6.21 -2.26
C GLU A 10 5.77 7.46 -2.89
N GLY A 11 4.65 7.92 -2.34
CA GLY A 11 3.87 9.05 -2.83
C GLY A 11 2.92 8.70 -3.98
N GLN A 12 2.98 7.49 -4.52
CA GLN A 12 2.03 7.05 -5.55
C GLN A 12 0.61 6.98 -4.98
N PRO A 13 -0.40 7.51 -5.69
CA PRO A 13 -1.79 7.33 -5.31
C PRO A 13 -2.18 5.84 -5.33
N ALA A 14 -2.96 5.43 -4.35
CA ALA A 14 -3.42 4.05 -4.24
C ALA A 14 -4.78 3.97 -3.54
N GLU A 15 -5.50 2.90 -3.84
CA GLU A 15 -6.73 2.50 -3.18
C GLU A 15 -6.52 1.22 -2.39
N ILE A 16 -7.07 1.17 -1.18
CA ILE A 16 -7.03 0.00 -0.31
C ILE A 16 -8.43 -0.36 0.17
N TYR A 17 -8.81 -1.63 0.07
CA TYR A 17 -10.07 -2.12 0.59
C TYR A 17 -9.93 -2.44 2.07
N PHE A 18 -10.64 -1.68 2.90
CA PHE A 18 -10.63 -1.81 4.35
C PHE A 18 -12.02 -1.48 4.88
N ASP A 19 -12.46 -2.17 5.94
CA ASP A 19 -13.77 -1.90 6.57
C ASP A 19 -14.96 -1.98 5.59
N GLY A 20 -14.88 -2.87 4.60
CA GLY A 20 -15.95 -3.06 3.61
C GLY A 20 -16.03 -2.00 2.51
N LYS A 21 -15.11 -1.03 2.49
CA LYS A 21 -15.08 0.09 1.52
C LYS A 21 -13.68 0.29 0.93
N TRP A 22 -13.64 0.85 -0.27
CA TRP A 22 -12.39 1.29 -0.88
C TRP A 22 -12.01 2.66 -0.31
N HIS A 23 -10.80 2.75 0.23
CA HIS A 23 -10.22 3.96 0.73
C HIS A 23 -9.13 4.44 -0.22
N ARG A 24 -9.26 5.68 -0.69
CA ARG A 24 -8.20 6.36 -1.43
C ARG A 24 -7.16 6.94 -0.50
N GLY A 25 -5.93 6.90 -0.98
CA GLY A 25 -4.78 7.40 -0.26
C GLY A 25 -3.53 7.43 -1.13
N LYS A 26 -2.40 7.51 -0.45
CA LYS A 26 -1.07 7.47 -1.06
C LYS A 26 -0.22 6.44 -0.37
N ILE A 27 0.65 5.80 -1.13
CA ILE A 27 1.68 4.92 -0.60
C ILE A 27 2.66 5.78 0.20
N ILE A 28 2.97 5.34 1.42
CA ILE A 28 4.05 5.91 2.22
C ILE A 28 5.05 4.80 2.52
N ALA A 29 6.37 5.09 2.56
CA ALA A 29 7.34 4.11 3.04
C ALA A 29 7.17 3.95 4.56
N GLY A 30 6.31 3.01 4.92
CA GLY A 30 6.06 2.62 6.30
C GLY A 30 6.97 1.48 6.77
N TYR A 31 6.60 0.89 7.91
CA TYR A 31 7.28 -0.27 8.47
C TYR A 31 7.25 -1.45 7.48
N ARG A 32 8.42 -2.07 7.22
CA ARG A 32 8.57 -3.24 6.35
C ARG A 32 8.13 -3.02 4.90
N PHE A 33 8.18 -1.78 4.40
CA PHE A 33 7.97 -1.48 2.98
C PHE A 33 8.81 -2.41 2.11
N ARG A 34 10.14 -2.44 2.28
CA ARG A 34 11.05 -3.33 1.54
C ARG A 34 10.87 -4.84 1.76
N ASP A 35 10.00 -5.26 2.69
CA ASP A 35 9.64 -6.67 2.92
C ASP A 35 8.32 -7.04 2.19
N GLY A 36 7.75 -6.14 1.39
CA GLY A 36 6.51 -6.37 0.65
C GLY A 36 5.24 -5.89 1.37
N ILE A 37 5.38 -5.14 2.46
CA ILE A 37 4.24 -4.56 3.20
C ILE A 37 4.02 -3.12 2.78
N VAL A 38 2.94 -2.88 2.03
CA VAL A 38 2.56 -1.54 1.59
C VAL A 38 1.81 -0.83 2.70
N THR A 39 2.16 0.42 2.97
CA THR A 39 1.37 1.30 3.84
C THR A 39 0.68 2.34 2.98
N VAL A 40 -0.66 2.36 3.00
CA VAL A 40 -1.46 3.41 2.36
C VAL A 40 -1.92 4.37 3.44
N GLN A 41 -1.56 5.64 3.32
CA GLN A 41 -2.14 6.72 4.10
C GLN A 41 -3.37 7.24 3.37
N THR A 42 -4.55 7.02 3.94
CA THR A 42 -5.82 7.53 3.39
C THR A 42 -5.88 9.04 3.49
N GLU A 43 -6.76 9.66 2.71
CA GLU A 43 -7.00 11.12 2.78
C GLU A 43 -7.47 11.57 4.17
N ASP A 44 -8.18 10.69 4.89
CA ASP A 44 -8.60 10.89 6.28
C ASP A 44 -7.45 10.84 7.31
N GLY A 45 -6.22 10.56 6.86
CA GLY A 45 -5.03 10.45 7.72
C GLY A 45 -4.80 9.06 8.33
N GLN A 46 -5.72 8.12 8.13
CA GLN A 46 -5.60 6.72 8.58
C GLN A 46 -4.48 6.00 7.81
N LYS A 47 -3.66 5.23 8.53
CA LYS A 47 -2.61 4.40 7.92
C LYS A 47 -3.06 2.95 7.90
N ILE A 48 -3.17 2.39 6.71
CA ILE A 48 -3.63 1.02 6.49
C ILE A 48 -2.49 0.21 5.89
N TRP A 49 -2.21 -0.95 6.48
CA TRP A 49 -1.15 -1.85 6.03
C TRP A 49 -1.73 -2.98 5.18
N CYS A 50 -1.16 -3.18 3.99
CA CYS A 50 -1.46 -4.30 3.13
C CYS A 50 -0.20 -5.16 2.99
N GLY A 51 -0.24 -6.35 3.59
CA GLY A 51 0.81 -7.35 3.40
C GLY A 51 0.74 -7.98 2.02
N GLU A 52 1.86 -8.56 1.58
CA GLU A 52 1.98 -9.17 0.25
C GLU A 52 0.88 -10.20 -0.06
N SER A 53 0.39 -10.90 0.96
CA SER A 53 -0.66 -11.92 0.83
C SER A 53 -2.06 -11.37 0.50
N ARG A 54 -2.26 -10.04 0.49
CA ARG A 54 -3.56 -9.40 0.26
C ARG A 54 -3.52 -8.34 -0.85
N LYS A 55 -2.68 -8.53 -1.87
CA LYS A 55 -2.59 -7.63 -3.05
C LYS A 55 -3.95 -7.40 -3.74
N GLU A 56 -4.89 -8.34 -3.64
CA GLU A 56 -6.26 -8.20 -4.16
C GLU A 56 -7.05 -7.02 -3.52
N LEU A 57 -6.69 -6.64 -2.29
CA LEU A 57 -7.29 -5.53 -1.56
C LEU A 57 -6.59 -4.20 -1.85
N TYR A 58 -5.65 -4.17 -2.80
CA TYR A 58 -4.84 -3.01 -3.12
C TYR A 58 -4.90 -2.71 -4.62
N ARG A 59 -5.02 -1.43 -4.97
CA ARG A 59 -4.96 -0.95 -6.35
C ARG A 59 -4.05 0.26 -6.42
N ALA A 60 -2.98 0.13 -7.21
CA ALA A 60 -2.17 1.27 -7.62
C ALA A 60 -2.97 2.11 -8.62
N LEU A 61 -2.98 3.42 -8.43
CA LEU A 61 -3.55 4.39 -9.37
C LEU A 61 -2.45 5.10 -10.18
#